data_AF-A0ABD6IUV8-F1
#
_entry.id   AF-A0ABD6IUV8-F1
#
_cell.length_a   1.000
_cell.length_b   1.000
_cell.length_c   1.000
_cell.angle_alpha   90.00
_cell.angle_beta   90.00
_cell.angle_gamma   90.00
#
_symmetry.space_group_name_H-M   'P 1'
#
loop_
_entity.id
_entity.type
_entity.pdbx_description
1 polymer ?
#
loop_
_entity_poly.entity_id
_entity_poly.type
_entity_poly.pdbx_seq_one_letter_code
_entity_poly.pdbx_strand_id
1 'polypeptide(L)' 'QVHFEMAWADPESGHVYCLSEAPSAEAVQRIHERAGHKADEVHPVPLTVR' A
#
# COMPACT_ATOMS: atom_id res chain seq x y z
N GLN A 1 -8.89 11.05 -1.22
CA GLN A 1 -9.24 9.80 -1.92
C GLN A 1 -8.00 8.93 -1.92
N VAL A 2 -8.11 7.60 -1.83
CA VAL A 2 -6.98 6.67 -2.00
C VAL A 2 -7.20 5.94 -3.32
N HIS A 3 -6.18 5.90 -4.17
CA HIS A 3 -6.19 5.15 -5.43
C HIS A 3 -5.09 4.10 -5.40
N PHE A 4 -5.48 2.82 -5.48
CA PHE A 4 -4.53 1.72 -5.54
C PHE A 4 -4.17 1.46 -7.00
N GLU A 5 -2.90 1.67 -7.34
CA GLU A 5 -2.37 1.60 -8.69
C GLU A 5 -2.03 0.16 -9.09
N MET A 6 -1.33 -0.54 -8.19
CA MET A 6 -0.83 -1.88 -8.47
C MET A 6 -0.58 -2.64 -7.17
N ALA A 7 -0.68 -3.97 -7.26
CA ALA A 7 -0.26 -4.88 -6.21
C ALA A 7 0.60 -6.00 -6.81
N TRP A 8 1.60 -6.43 -6.05
CA TRP A 8 2.41 -7.61 -6.33
C TRP A 8 2.36 -8.52 -5.10
N ALA A 9 2.28 -9.82 -5.32
CA ALA A 9 2.29 -10.82 -4.26
C ALA A 9 3.38 -11.84 -4.54
N ASP A 10 4.17 -12.16 -3.51
CA ASP A 10 5.10 -13.27 -3.49
C ASP A 10 4.61 -14.32 -2.48
N PRO A 11 3.97 -15.41 -2.95
CA PRO A 11 3.45 -16.45 -2.08
C PRO A 11 4.53 -17.29 -1.39
N GLU A 12 5.77 -17.32 -1.91
CA GLU A 12 6.85 -18.11 -1.32
C GLU A 12 7.35 -17.44 -0.03
N SER A 13 7.61 -16.13 -0.08
CA SER A 13 8.00 -15.37 1.11
C SER A 13 6.82 -14.87 1.95
N GLY A 14 5.61 -14.87 1.41
CA GLY A 14 4.39 -14.42 2.10
C GLY A 14 4.21 -12.90 2.11
N HIS A 15 4.82 -12.16 1.17
CA HIS A 15 4.74 -10.70 1.12
C HIS A 15 3.77 -10.21 0.03
N VAL A 16 3.07 -9.11 0.33
CA VAL A 16 2.28 -8.35 -0.64
C VAL A 16 2.74 -6.90 -0.61
N TYR A 17 3.02 -6.35 -1.78
CA TYR A 17 3.42 -4.95 -1.97
C TYR A 17 2.32 -4.22 -2.73
N CYS A 18 1.88 -3.08 -2.23
CA CYS A 18 0.86 -2.24 -2.86
C CYS A 18 1.43 -0.86 -3.16
N LEU A 19 1.23 -0.36 -4.38
CA LEU A 19 1.48 1.02 -4.75
C LEU A 19 0.15 1.77 -4.78
N SER A 20 0.11 2.97 -4.17
CA SER A 20 -1.09 3.80 -4.16
C SER A 20 -0.75 5.29 -4.17
N GLU A 21 -1.65 6.08 -4.76
CA GLU A 21 -1.71 7.52 -4.57
C GLU A 21 -2.71 7.85 -3.45
N ALA A 22 -2.25 8.61 -2.45
CA ALA A 22 -3.05 8.93 -1.29
C ALA A 22 -2.62 10.24 -0.63
N PRO A 23 -3.52 10.93 0.10
CA PRO A 23 -3.17 12.16 0.81
C PRO A 23 -2.26 11.92 2.02
N SER A 24 -2.22 10.71 2.57
CA SER A 24 -1.32 10.35 3.68
C SER A 24 -1.22 8.83 3.85
N ALA A 25 -0.17 8.37 4.55
CA ALA A 25 0.00 6.95 4.91
C ALA A 25 -1.15 6.44 5.80
N GLU A 26 -1.67 7.28 6.70
CA GLU A 26 -2.82 6.94 7.56
C GLU A 26 -4.10 6.76 6.74
N ALA A 27 -4.25 7.48 5.62
CA ALA A 27 -5.39 7.28 4.73
C ALA A 27 -5.34 5.90 4.07
N VAL A 28 -4.16 5.46 3.63
CA VAL A 28 -3.94 4.11 3.10
C VAL A 28 -4.23 3.06 4.18
N GLN A 29 -3.66 3.22 5.39
CA GLN A 29 -3.88 2.29 6.49
C GLN A 29 -5.35 2.14 6.87
N ARG A 30 -6.12 3.24 6.96
CA ARG A 30 -7.55 3.17 7.27
C ARG A 30 -8.34 2.38 6.24
N ILE A 31 -7.96 2.44 4.96
CA ILE A 31 -8.65 1.68 3.92
C ILE A 31 -8.30 0.20 4.00
N HIS A 32 -7.03 -0.14 4.18
CA HIS A 32 -6.59 -1.53 4.39
C HIS A 32 -7.19 -2.16 5.65
N GLU A 33 -7.24 -1.43 6.76
CA GLU A 33 -7.88 -1.88 8.01
C GLU A 33 -9.38 -2.15 7.81
N ARG A 34 -10.10 -1.24 7.13
CA ARG A 34 -11.52 -1.45 6.79
C ARG A 34 -11.73 -2.63 5.84
N ALA A 35 -10.78 -2.90 4.96
CA ALA A 35 -10.80 -4.02 4.03
C ALA A 35 -10.34 -5.35 4.66
N GLY A 36 -9.97 -5.35 5.95
CA GLY A 36 -9.63 -6.55 6.73
C GLY A 36 -8.18 -7.01 6.57
N HIS A 37 -7.31 -6.21 5.97
CA HIS A 37 -5.90 -6.54 5.75
C HIS A 37 -5.03 -5.30 5.95
N LYS A 38 -5.00 -4.79 7.19
CA LYS A 38 -4.12 -3.66 7.57
C LYS A 38 -2.68 -3.98 7.16
N ALA A 39 -2.02 -3.02 6.50
CA ALA A 39 -0.64 -3.22 6.07
C ALA A 39 0.30 -3.18 7.29
N ASP A 40 1.32 -4.03 7.29
CA ASP A 40 2.35 -4.02 8.35
C ASP A 40 3.18 -2.73 8.28
N GLU A 41 3.46 -2.25 7.07
CA GLU A 41 4.27 -1.06 6.81
C GLU A 41 3.65 -0.19 5.71
N VAL A 42 3.81 1.14 5.84
CA VAL A 42 3.44 2.11 4.80
C VAL A 42 4.48 3.22 4.75
N HIS A 43 5.14 3.37 3.60
CA HIS A 43 6.23 4.34 3.39
C HIS A 43 5.87 5.28 2.23
N PRO A 44 5.85 6.61 2.45
CA PRO A 44 5.73 7.57 1.36
C PRO A 44 6.94 7.50 0.44
N VAL A 45 6.70 7.40 -0.88
CA VAL A 45 7.74 7.34 -1.92
C VAL A 45 7.63 8.56 -2.84
N PRO A 46 8.09 9.75 -2.42
CA PRO A 46 7.90 10.99 -3.19
C PRO A 46 8.77 11.09 -4.45
N LEU A 47 9.71 10.16 -4.63
CA LEU A 47 10.62 10.13 -5.77
C LEU A 47 10.45 8.80 -6.52
N THR A 48 10.37 8.90 -7.85
CA THR A 48 10.34 7.74 -8.73
C THR A 48 11.51 7.84 -9.70
N VAL A 49 12.23 6.74 -9.86
CA VAL A 49 13.27 6.58 -10.87
C VAL A 49 12.77 5.65 -11.98
N ARG A 50 13.27 5.84 -13.20
CA ARG A 50 12.91 5.05 -14.38
C ARG A 50 14.12 4.27 -14.89
#